data_AF-A0A315S5Q7-F1
#
_entry.id   AF-A0A315S5Q7-F1
#
_cell.length_a   1.000
_cell.length_b   1.000
_cell.length_c   1.000
_cell.angle_alpha   90.00
_cell.angle_beta   90.00
_cell.angle_gamma   90.00
#
_symmetry.space_group_name_H-M   'P 1'
#
loop_
_entity.id
_entity.type
_entity.pdbx_description
1 polymer ?
#
loop_
_entity_poly.entity_id
_entity_poly.type
_entity_poly.pdbx_seq_one_letter_code
_entity_poly.pdbx_strand_id
1 'polypeptide(L)'
;RYKAGWKIDAAGGTVAFGSAFDNMANLERIKDESMLNNFKENLAEFINQKLDNSGVLNIYTGYIQNSEINIGGSVIINRLGCYNSTIKAKKSIIVKSNPGFLKGGSYQAEEIIFTQEAGSKLSKTYFRIGEQIFIKEVLGTLVIKSENDRKIIEEGNRNINFRVNDFGELVTAATLPNINQYLLKDEG
;
A
#
# COMPACT_ATOMS: atom_id res chain seq x y z
N ARG A 1 41.57 12.45 10.33
CA ARG A 1 40.48 12.82 11.27
C ARG A 1 39.64 13.90 10.58
N TYR A 2 38.43 13.56 10.15
CA TYR A 2 37.49 14.49 9.51
C TYR A 2 36.64 15.22 10.56
N LYS A 3 36.40 16.51 10.36
CA LYS A 3 35.06 17.08 10.09
C LYS A 3 35.16 18.59 9.85
N ALA A 4 35.04 18.97 8.57
CA ALA A 4 34.57 20.29 8.17
C ALA A 4 33.03 20.27 8.22
N GLY A 5 32.44 21.29 8.82
CA GLY A 5 31.00 21.46 8.91
C GLY A 5 30.39 21.97 7.60
N TRP A 6 29.16 21.55 7.34
CA TRP A 6 28.28 22.17 6.35
C TRP A 6 27.16 22.89 7.10
N LYS A 7 26.96 24.17 6.79
CA LYS A 7 25.73 24.91 7.09
C LYS A 7 24.70 24.59 6.02
N ILE A 8 23.47 24.31 6.43
CA ILE A 8 22.30 24.35 5.57
C ILE A 8 21.30 25.27 6.27
N ASP A 9 21.07 26.44 5.68
CA ASP A 9 19.93 27.29 5.99
C ASP A 9 18.76 26.77 5.14
N ALA A 10 17.69 26.31 5.78
CA ALA A 10 16.41 26.02 5.13
C ALA A 10 15.27 26.38 6.07
N ALA A 11 14.50 27.39 5.66
CA ALA A 11 13.27 27.81 6.28
C ALA A 11 12.18 26.72 6.16
N GLY A 12 11.40 26.54 7.23
CA GLY A 12 10.06 25.96 7.18
C GLY A 12 9.95 24.46 7.41
N GLY A 13 9.24 24.09 8.48
CA GLY A 13 8.56 22.80 8.61
C GLY A 13 9.15 21.83 9.63
N THR A 14 9.02 22.16 10.93
CA THR A 14 9.21 21.20 12.02
C THR A 14 8.12 20.13 11.95
N VAL A 15 8.47 18.90 11.60
CA VAL A 15 7.55 17.75 11.70
C VAL A 15 7.60 17.24 13.14
N ALA A 16 6.47 17.34 13.84
CA ALA A 16 6.33 17.01 15.25
C ALA A 16 6.56 15.51 15.52
N PHE A 17 7.77 15.17 15.98
CA PHE A 17 8.03 13.93 16.74
C PHE A 17 7.88 14.14 18.26
N GLY A 18 7.53 15.36 18.70
CA GLY A 18 7.37 15.71 20.12
C GLY A 18 6.00 15.36 20.73
N SER A 19 4.93 15.32 19.92
CA SER A 19 3.56 15.27 20.44
C SER A 19 3.12 13.93 21.04
N ALA A 20 3.87 12.84 20.83
CA ALA A 20 3.60 11.56 21.48
C ALA A 20 4.22 11.47 22.89
N PHE A 21 5.23 12.30 23.19
CA PHE A 21 5.97 12.26 24.46
C PHE A 21 5.67 13.44 25.38
N ASP A 22 5.06 14.52 24.89
CA ASP A 22 4.58 15.64 25.73
C ASP A 22 3.60 15.18 26.82
N ASN A 23 2.89 14.06 26.59
CA ASN A 23 1.98 13.45 27.57
C ASN A 23 2.67 12.54 28.59
N MET A 24 3.92 12.12 28.41
CA MET A 24 4.64 11.31 29.42
C MET A 24 5.04 12.14 30.65
N ALA A 25 5.21 13.45 30.49
CA ALA A 25 5.49 14.36 31.61
C ALA A 25 4.31 14.46 32.62
N ASN A 26 3.12 13.99 32.25
CA ASN A 26 1.95 13.96 33.14
C ASN A 26 1.77 12.64 33.90
N LEU A 27 2.52 11.57 33.57
CA LEU A 27 2.45 10.29 34.29
C LEU A 27 3.00 10.39 35.72
N GLU A 28 3.99 11.25 35.94
CA GLU A 28 4.56 11.51 37.28
C GLU A 28 3.59 12.25 38.22
N ARG A 29 2.44 12.74 37.71
CA ARG A 29 1.45 13.52 38.46
C ARG A 29 0.14 12.79 38.75
N ILE A 30 -0.01 11.54 38.29
CA ILE A 30 -1.22 10.75 38.56
C ILE A 30 -1.17 10.27 40.01
N LYS A 31 -1.90 10.96 40.90
CA LYS A 31 -2.12 10.55 42.30
C LYS A 31 -3.43 9.79 42.51
N ASP A 32 -4.20 9.60 41.45
CA ASP A 32 -5.53 9.01 41.48
C ASP A 32 -5.54 7.68 40.73
N GLU A 33 -5.72 6.59 41.45
CA GLU A 33 -5.78 5.23 40.91
C GLU A 33 -6.92 5.06 39.90
N SER A 34 -7.98 5.86 39.99
CA SER A 34 -9.12 5.79 39.05
C SER A 34 -8.74 6.27 37.64
N MET A 35 -7.89 7.29 37.52
CA MET A 35 -7.37 7.74 36.22
C MET A 35 -6.41 6.72 35.61
N LEU A 36 -5.61 6.05 36.45
CA LEU A 36 -4.72 4.98 35.99
C LEU A 36 -5.51 3.76 35.51
N ASN A 37 -6.59 3.40 36.22
CA ASN A 37 -7.46 2.29 35.84
C ASN A 37 -8.24 2.61 34.56
N ASN A 38 -8.81 3.82 34.42
CA ASN A 38 -9.46 4.24 33.18
C ASN A 38 -8.47 4.26 32.00
N PHE A 39 -7.24 4.72 32.21
CA PHE A 39 -6.21 4.67 31.17
C PHE A 39 -5.86 3.22 30.79
N LYS A 40 -5.71 2.34 31.78
CA LYS A 40 -5.44 0.91 31.57
C LYS A 40 -6.57 0.23 30.81
N GLU A 41 -7.83 0.54 31.14
CA GLU A 41 -9.02 -0.01 30.48
C GLU A 41 -9.13 0.50 29.04
N ASN A 42 -8.95 1.81 28.82
CA ASN A 42 -8.92 2.38 27.47
C ASN A 42 -7.78 1.81 26.62
N LEU A 43 -6.61 1.57 27.22
CA LEU A 43 -5.48 0.96 26.53
C LEU A 43 -5.74 -0.52 26.22
N ALA A 44 -6.34 -1.26 27.15
CA ALA A 44 -6.74 -2.65 26.94
C ALA A 44 -7.81 -2.75 25.85
N GLU A 45 -8.79 -1.85 25.83
CA GLU A 45 -9.82 -1.77 24.80
C GLU A 45 -9.21 -1.44 23.43
N PHE A 46 -8.28 -0.48 23.36
CA PHE A 46 -7.55 -0.15 22.14
C PHE A 46 -6.73 -1.34 21.60
N ILE A 47 -6.02 -2.04 22.49
CA ILE A 47 -5.23 -3.22 22.14
C ILE A 47 -6.14 -4.36 21.68
N ASN A 48 -7.24 -4.64 22.38
CA ASN A 48 -8.19 -5.68 22.02
C ASN A 48 -8.89 -5.38 20.68
N GLN A 49 -9.27 -4.13 20.42
CA GLN A 49 -9.79 -3.71 19.11
C GLN A 49 -8.76 -3.84 17.97
N LYS A 50 -7.46 -3.74 18.26
CA LYS A 50 -6.39 -3.97 17.27
C LYS A 50 -6.07 -5.48 17.11
N LEU A 51 -6.24 -6.29 18.16
CA LEU A 51 -6.02 -7.73 18.16
C LEU A 51 -7.19 -8.53 17.55
N ASP A 52 -8.44 -8.08 17.70
CA ASP A 52 -9.61 -8.68 17.02
C ASP A 52 -9.55 -8.49 15.48
N ASN A 53 -8.68 -7.60 15.00
CA ASN A 53 -8.36 -7.46 13.57
C ASN A 53 -7.29 -8.44 13.07
N SER A 54 -6.87 -9.43 13.88
CA SER A 54 -5.86 -10.44 13.54
C SER A 54 -6.23 -11.38 12.38
N GLY A 55 -7.44 -11.27 11.81
CA GLY A 55 -7.87 -12.08 10.66
C GLY A 55 -7.37 -11.61 9.28
N VAL A 56 -6.74 -10.43 9.16
CA VAL A 56 -6.34 -9.89 7.85
C VAL A 56 -4.81 -9.75 7.76
N LEU A 57 -4.16 -10.75 7.14
CA LEU A 57 -2.72 -10.81 6.93
C LEU A 57 -2.27 -9.77 5.87
N ASN A 58 -1.97 -8.54 6.29
CA ASN A 58 -1.47 -7.50 5.38
C ASN A 58 0.02 -7.21 5.61
N ILE A 59 0.78 -7.03 4.52
CA ILE A 59 2.14 -6.46 4.56
C ILE A 59 2.05 -4.97 4.22
N TYR A 60 2.66 -4.14 5.07
CA TYR A 60 2.84 -2.71 4.82
C TYR A 60 4.33 -2.43 4.59
N THR A 61 4.67 -1.79 3.47
CA THR A 61 6.05 -1.45 3.14
C THR A 61 6.15 -0.16 2.34
N GLY A 62 7.34 0.44 2.30
CA GLY A 62 7.61 1.63 1.49
C GLY A 62 8.08 1.30 0.07
N TYR A 63 8.89 0.26 -0.09
CA TYR A 63 9.53 -0.09 -1.35
C TYR A 63 9.89 -1.58 -1.37
N ILE A 64 9.72 -2.21 -2.52
CA ILE A 64 10.08 -3.62 -2.74
C ILE A 64 10.93 -3.71 -4.00
N GLN A 65 12.03 -4.44 -3.95
CA GLN A 65 12.90 -4.65 -5.11
C GLN A 65 13.49 -6.05 -5.11
N ASN A 66 13.58 -6.68 -6.29
CA ASN A 66 14.21 -7.98 -6.49
C ASN A 66 13.79 -9.03 -5.45
N SER A 67 12.51 -9.06 -5.13
CA SER A 67 11.96 -9.87 -4.03
C SER A 67 10.81 -10.75 -4.52
N GLU A 68 10.50 -11.78 -3.73
CA GLU A 68 9.29 -12.59 -3.89
C GLU A 68 8.44 -12.52 -2.60
N ILE A 69 7.15 -12.23 -2.75
CA ILE A 69 6.19 -12.16 -1.65
C ILE A 69 4.98 -13.02 -1.98
N ASN A 70 4.64 -13.95 -1.10
CA ASN A 70 3.43 -14.77 -1.17
C ASN A 70 2.64 -14.57 0.13
N ILE A 71 1.42 -14.04 0.05
CA ILE A 71 0.64 -13.62 1.23
C ILE A 71 -0.85 -13.96 1.11
N GLY A 72 -1.45 -14.40 2.22
CA GLY A 72 -2.88 -14.69 2.37
C GLY A 72 -3.79 -13.47 2.48
N GLY A 73 -3.26 -12.26 2.59
CA GLY A 73 -4.03 -11.01 2.52
C GLY A 73 -3.44 -10.03 1.51
N SER A 74 -3.30 -8.76 1.88
CA SER A 74 -2.92 -7.69 0.95
C SER A 74 -1.46 -7.24 1.10
N VAL A 75 -0.90 -6.67 0.03
CA VAL A 75 0.35 -5.91 0.08
C VAL A 75 0.04 -4.44 -0.16
N ILE A 76 0.37 -3.61 0.83
CA ILE A 76 0.12 -2.18 0.82
C ILE A 76 1.48 -1.44 0.77
N ILE A 77 1.73 -0.74 -0.34
CA ILE A 77 2.96 -0.02 -0.60
C ILE A 77 2.72 1.49 -0.47
N ASN A 78 3.31 2.08 0.57
CA ASN A 78 2.99 3.42 1.03
C ASN A 78 3.97 4.52 0.61
N ARG A 79 5.08 4.19 -0.10
CA ARG A 79 6.11 5.18 -0.49
C ARG A 79 6.50 5.16 -1.96
N LEU A 80 7.43 4.32 -2.39
CA LEU A 80 7.97 4.38 -3.76
C LEU A 80 7.18 3.49 -4.71
N GLY A 81 7.04 2.21 -4.37
CA GLY A 81 6.47 1.23 -5.27
C GLY A 81 7.19 -0.11 -5.21
N CYS A 82 7.12 -0.85 -6.30
CA CYS A 82 7.75 -2.15 -6.45
C CYS A 82 8.50 -2.24 -7.78
N TYR A 83 9.73 -2.75 -7.76
CA TYR A 83 10.57 -2.93 -8.94
C TYR A 83 11.04 -4.38 -9.08
N ASN A 84 10.89 -4.96 -10.27
CA ASN A 84 11.42 -6.26 -10.65
C ASN A 84 11.22 -7.35 -9.58
N SER A 85 9.97 -7.54 -9.14
CA SER A 85 9.64 -8.47 -8.06
C SER A 85 8.40 -9.30 -8.41
N THR A 86 8.20 -10.37 -7.66
CA THR A 86 7.01 -11.22 -7.77
C THR A 86 6.16 -11.05 -6.51
N ILE A 87 4.90 -10.66 -6.66
CA ILE A 87 3.95 -10.59 -5.54
C ILE A 87 2.72 -11.42 -5.88
N LYS A 88 2.36 -12.36 -5.00
CA LYS A 88 1.08 -13.08 -5.04
C LYS A 88 0.32 -12.80 -3.75
N ALA A 89 -0.75 -12.02 -3.86
CA ALA A 89 -1.65 -11.67 -2.78
C ALA A 89 -3.00 -12.37 -2.98
N LYS A 90 -3.53 -12.98 -1.92
CA LYS A 90 -4.90 -13.53 -1.93
C LYS A 90 -5.98 -12.46 -1.83
N LYS A 91 -5.63 -11.23 -1.43
CA LYS A 91 -6.52 -10.07 -1.50
C LYS A 91 -6.01 -9.09 -2.56
N SER A 92 -5.40 -8.00 -2.13
CA SER A 92 -5.09 -6.86 -2.99
C SER A 92 -3.61 -6.47 -2.99
N ILE A 93 -3.16 -5.81 -4.05
CA ILE A 93 -1.87 -5.11 -4.13
C ILE A 93 -2.16 -3.63 -4.38
N ILE A 94 -1.83 -2.78 -3.40
CA ILE A 94 -2.19 -1.36 -3.44
C ILE A 94 -0.93 -0.52 -3.29
N VAL A 95 -0.66 0.32 -4.29
CA VAL A 95 0.39 1.34 -4.27
C VAL A 95 -0.26 2.72 -4.25
N LYS A 96 -0.27 3.36 -3.09
CA LYS A 96 -1.06 4.59 -2.86
C LYS A 96 -0.30 5.88 -3.14
N SER A 97 1.02 5.81 -3.14
CA SER A 97 1.86 6.99 -3.29
C SER A 97 1.70 7.63 -4.66
N ASN A 98 2.05 8.92 -4.74
CA ASN A 98 1.95 9.71 -5.95
C ASN A 98 3.28 10.48 -6.18
N PRO A 99 4.15 10.05 -7.12
CA PRO A 99 4.01 8.83 -7.94
C PRO A 99 4.28 7.57 -7.12
N GLY A 100 3.53 6.52 -7.40
CA GLY A 100 3.67 5.18 -6.84
C GLY A 100 3.59 4.16 -7.96
N PHE A 101 4.52 3.20 -7.98
CA PHE A 101 4.71 2.38 -9.18
C PHE A 101 4.77 0.86 -8.98
N LEU A 102 4.46 0.11 -10.04
CA LEU A 102 4.76 -1.31 -10.22
C LEU A 102 5.53 -1.51 -11.54
N LYS A 103 6.83 -1.78 -11.48
CA LYS A 103 7.74 -1.72 -12.64
C LYS A 103 8.51 -3.03 -12.82
N GLY A 104 8.20 -3.76 -13.90
CA GLY A 104 8.80 -5.06 -14.19
C GLY A 104 8.35 -6.14 -13.20
N GLY A 105 8.59 -7.40 -13.52
CA GLY A 105 8.18 -8.52 -12.68
C GLY A 105 6.70 -8.91 -12.85
N SER A 106 6.14 -9.57 -11.83
CA SER A 106 4.82 -10.23 -11.90
C SER A 106 4.00 -10.00 -10.65
N TYR A 107 2.81 -9.41 -10.82
CA TYR A 107 1.93 -9.02 -9.73
C TYR A 107 0.58 -9.72 -9.86
N GLN A 108 0.22 -10.50 -8.86
CA GLN A 108 -1.03 -11.25 -8.82
C GLN A 108 -1.83 -10.88 -7.56
N ALA A 109 -3.11 -10.56 -7.77
CA ALA A 109 -4.08 -10.33 -6.72
C ALA A 109 -5.40 -11.00 -7.10
N GLU A 110 -6.09 -11.64 -6.15
CA GLU A 110 -7.41 -12.23 -6.42
C GLU A 110 -8.52 -11.17 -6.39
N GLU A 111 -8.29 -10.05 -5.72
CA GLU A 111 -9.24 -8.94 -5.70
C GLU A 111 -8.69 -7.79 -6.56
N ILE A 112 -8.02 -6.81 -5.94
CA ILE A 112 -7.68 -5.55 -6.60
C ILE A 112 -6.16 -5.36 -6.77
N ILE A 113 -5.76 -4.82 -7.93
CA ILE A 113 -4.46 -4.16 -8.11
C ILE A 113 -4.68 -2.66 -8.36
N PHE A 114 -4.07 -1.81 -7.56
CA PHE A 114 -4.14 -0.36 -7.71
C PHE A 114 -2.75 0.26 -7.69
N THR A 115 -2.42 1.08 -8.69
CA THR A 115 -1.18 1.84 -8.72
C THR A 115 -1.32 3.10 -9.58
N GLN A 116 -0.51 4.13 -9.33
CA GLN A 116 -0.50 5.31 -10.19
C GLN A 116 0.26 5.03 -11.49
N GLU A 117 1.43 4.42 -11.39
CA GLU A 117 2.27 4.09 -12.54
C GLU A 117 2.47 2.58 -12.64
N ALA A 118 2.53 2.07 -13.86
CA ALA A 118 3.00 0.71 -14.10
C ALA A 118 3.79 0.60 -15.40
N GLY A 119 4.68 -0.38 -15.50
CA GLY A 119 5.45 -0.64 -16.70
C GLY A 119 6.89 -0.14 -16.62
N SER A 120 7.78 -0.81 -17.34
CA SER A 120 9.19 -0.46 -17.45
C SER A 120 9.60 -0.48 -18.91
N LYS A 121 10.51 0.41 -19.29
CA LYS A 121 11.15 0.40 -20.62
C LYS A 121 12.10 -0.79 -20.80
N LEU A 122 12.58 -1.36 -19.70
CA LEU A 122 13.56 -2.43 -19.70
C LEU A 122 12.92 -3.82 -19.74
N SER A 123 11.66 -3.95 -19.32
CA SER A 123 10.97 -5.24 -19.27
C SER A 123 9.45 -5.10 -19.21
N LYS A 124 8.76 -6.15 -19.68
CA LYS A 124 7.31 -6.25 -19.54
C LYS A 124 6.93 -6.37 -18.06
N THR A 125 5.80 -5.78 -17.70
CA THR A 125 5.20 -5.94 -16.38
C THR A 125 3.96 -6.81 -16.48
N TYR A 126 3.90 -7.88 -15.71
CA TYR A 126 2.83 -8.87 -15.78
C TYR A 126 1.85 -8.68 -14.62
N PHE A 127 0.56 -8.72 -14.94
CA PHE A 127 -0.52 -8.67 -13.97
C PHE A 127 -1.44 -9.89 -14.15
N ARG A 128 -1.85 -10.49 -13.04
CA ARG A 128 -2.99 -11.42 -12.99
C ARG A 128 -3.97 -10.91 -11.95
N ILE A 129 -5.20 -10.66 -12.36
CA ILE A 129 -6.25 -10.13 -11.48
C ILE A 129 -7.43 -11.09 -11.41
N GLY A 130 -8.08 -11.14 -10.24
CA GLY A 130 -9.35 -11.84 -10.08
C GLY A 130 -10.57 -10.90 -10.13
N GLU A 131 -10.47 -9.66 -9.64
CA GLU A 131 -11.60 -8.71 -9.70
C GLU A 131 -11.32 -7.47 -10.54
N GLN A 132 -10.39 -6.59 -10.13
CA GLN A 132 -10.20 -5.30 -10.79
C GLN A 132 -8.76 -4.80 -10.77
N ILE A 133 -8.35 -4.10 -11.84
CA ILE A 133 -7.09 -3.38 -11.90
C ILE A 133 -7.32 -1.92 -12.28
N PHE A 134 -6.63 -1.03 -11.56
CA PHE A 134 -6.50 0.37 -11.94
C PHE A 134 -5.03 0.77 -12.06
N ILE A 135 -4.68 1.37 -13.19
CA ILE A 135 -3.37 1.96 -13.47
C ILE A 135 -3.61 3.33 -14.11
N LYS A 136 -3.16 4.40 -13.44
CA LYS A 136 -3.35 5.77 -13.96
C LYS A 136 -2.49 6.03 -15.20
N GLU A 137 -1.23 5.59 -15.23
CA GLU A 137 -0.29 5.83 -16.32
C GLU A 137 0.60 4.62 -16.64
N VAL A 138 0.73 4.31 -17.93
CA VAL A 138 1.52 3.18 -18.45
C VAL A 138 2.85 3.67 -19.00
N LEU A 139 3.95 3.23 -18.37
CA LEU A 139 5.33 3.63 -18.66
C LEU A 139 6.13 2.60 -19.48
N GLY A 140 5.49 1.49 -19.86
CA GLY A 140 6.05 0.40 -20.65
C GLY A 140 5.02 -0.70 -20.86
N THR A 141 5.33 -1.70 -21.68
CA THR A 141 4.35 -2.75 -22.03
C THR A 141 3.86 -3.53 -20.81
N LEU A 142 2.54 -3.58 -20.64
CA LEU A 142 1.84 -4.36 -19.63
C LEU A 142 1.19 -5.58 -20.27
N VAL A 143 1.21 -6.70 -19.54
CA VAL A 143 0.41 -7.89 -19.89
C VAL A 143 -0.53 -8.16 -18.73
N ILE A 144 -1.81 -7.86 -18.92
CA ILE A 144 -2.86 -8.05 -17.93
C ILE A 144 -3.64 -9.31 -18.29
N LYS A 145 -3.74 -10.24 -17.34
CA LYS A 145 -4.48 -11.49 -17.50
C LYS A 145 -5.57 -11.61 -16.45
N SER A 146 -6.70 -12.18 -16.84
CA SER A 146 -7.70 -12.76 -15.94
C SER A 146 -7.65 -14.29 -16.07
N GLU A 147 -8.72 -14.97 -15.67
CA GLU A 147 -8.88 -16.41 -15.86
C GLU A 147 -8.95 -16.78 -17.35
N ASN A 148 -9.82 -16.11 -18.11
CA ASN A 148 -10.15 -16.47 -19.49
C ASN A 148 -9.73 -15.43 -20.54
N ASP A 149 -9.09 -14.32 -20.14
CA ASP A 149 -8.70 -13.25 -21.06
C ASP A 149 -7.28 -12.72 -20.77
N ARG A 150 -6.71 -12.09 -21.80
CA ARG A 150 -5.40 -11.44 -21.78
C ARG A 150 -5.41 -10.19 -22.65
N LYS A 151 -5.03 -9.07 -22.05
CA LYS A 151 -4.81 -7.79 -22.75
C LYS A 151 -3.34 -7.37 -22.68
N ILE A 152 -2.82 -6.86 -23.80
CA ILE A 152 -1.53 -6.17 -23.85
C ILE A 152 -1.83 -4.68 -23.95
N ILE A 153 -1.19 -3.90 -23.07
CA ILE A 153 -1.32 -2.44 -23.06
C ILE A 153 0.08 -1.85 -23.27
N GLU A 154 0.22 -0.99 -24.26
CA GLU A 154 1.50 -0.37 -24.61
C GLU A 154 1.75 0.95 -23.85
N GLU A 155 2.99 1.42 -23.87
CA GLU A 155 3.40 2.70 -23.26
C GLU A 155 2.52 3.88 -23.72
N GLY A 156 2.30 4.83 -22.81
CA GLY A 156 1.58 6.07 -23.10
C GLY A 156 0.06 5.99 -22.89
N ASN A 157 -0.50 4.80 -22.70
CA ASN A 157 -1.90 4.65 -22.31
C ASN A 157 -2.12 5.15 -20.86
N ARG A 158 -3.34 5.63 -20.58
CA ARG A 158 -3.72 6.20 -19.27
C ARG A 158 -5.08 5.67 -18.83
N ASN A 159 -5.33 5.74 -17.53
CA ASN A 159 -6.60 5.35 -16.89
C ASN A 159 -7.06 3.93 -17.29
N ILE A 160 -6.12 2.98 -17.24
CA ILE A 160 -6.45 1.58 -17.45
C ILE A 160 -7.29 1.13 -16.27
N ASN A 161 -8.55 0.81 -16.53
CA ASN A 161 -9.49 0.36 -15.51
C ASN A 161 -10.26 -0.85 -16.05
N PHE A 162 -9.78 -2.05 -15.73
CA PHE A 162 -10.43 -3.29 -16.13
C PHE A 162 -10.95 -4.03 -14.92
N ARG A 163 -12.13 -4.62 -15.05
CA ARG A 163 -12.68 -5.62 -14.14
C ARG A 163 -12.84 -6.96 -14.85
N VAL A 164 -12.89 -8.02 -14.08
CA VAL A 164 -13.24 -9.36 -14.55
C VAL A 164 -14.76 -9.51 -14.50
N ASN A 165 -15.38 -9.93 -15.60
CA ASN A 165 -16.81 -10.23 -15.64
C ASN A 165 -17.08 -11.67 -15.13
N ASP A 166 -18.35 -12.07 -15.03
CA ASP A 166 -18.75 -13.40 -14.56
C ASP A 166 -18.24 -14.56 -15.46
N PHE A 167 -17.78 -14.26 -16.68
CA PHE A 167 -17.17 -15.20 -17.62
C PHE A 167 -15.65 -15.28 -17.49
N GLY A 168 -15.04 -14.54 -16.56
CA GLY A 168 -13.60 -14.51 -16.36
C GLY A 168 -12.85 -13.63 -17.36
N GLU A 169 -13.52 -12.73 -18.09
CA GLU A 169 -12.95 -11.87 -19.14
C GLU A 169 -12.69 -10.44 -18.67
N LEU A 170 -11.72 -9.74 -19.28
CA LEU A 170 -11.38 -8.36 -18.91
C LEU A 170 -12.30 -7.37 -19.64
N VAL A 171 -13.14 -6.66 -18.89
CA VAL A 171 -14.01 -5.59 -19.41
C VAL A 171 -13.67 -4.25 -18.77
N THR A 172 -13.88 -3.15 -19.49
CA THR A 172 -13.65 -1.81 -18.92
C THR A 172 -14.63 -1.55 -17.77
N ALA A 173 -14.13 -1.07 -16.65
CA ALA A 173 -14.94 -0.70 -15.48
C ALA A 173 -15.29 0.80 -15.50
N ALA A 174 -16.55 1.12 -15.19
CA ALA A 174 -17.03 2.50 -15.11
C ALA A 174 -16.59 3.22 -13.82
N THR A 175 -16.34 2.47 -12.75
CA THR A 175 -15.98 2.99 -11.43
C THR A 175 -14.57 2.59 -11.05
N LEU A 176 -13.88 3.44 -10.28
CA LEU A 176 -12.60 3.10 -9.67
C LEU A 176 -12.78 2.03 -8.59
N PRO A 177 -11.77 1.19 -8.33
CA PRO A 177 -11.82 0.25 -7.21
C PRO A 177 -11.90 1.01 -5.88
N ASN A 178 -12.75 0.54 -4.97
CA ASN A 178 -12.84 1.10 -3.61
C ASN A 178 -11.66 0.58 -2.78
N ILE A 179 -10.52 1.27 -2.84
CA ILE A 179 -9.32 0.84 -2.12
C ILE A 179 -9.39 1.06 -0.61
N ASN A 180 -10.29 1.91 -0.11
CA ASN A 180 -10.36 2.29 1.30
C ASN A 180 -10.67 1.09 2.22
N GLN A 181 -11.42 0.10 1.72
CA GLN A 181 -11.73 -1.12 2.49
C GLN A 181 -10.48 -1.94 2.88
N TYR A 182 -9.38 -1.77 2.14
CA TYR A 182 -8.10 -2.44 2.41
C TYR A 182 -7.15 -1.62 3.27
N LEU A 183 -7.49 -0.35 3.51
CA LEU A 183 -6.63 0.64 4.15
C LEU A 183 -7.02 0.93 5.60
N LEU A 184 -8.11 0.33 6.11
CA LEU A 184 -8.49 0.36 7.53
C LEU A 184 -7.51 -0.54 8.32
N LYS A 185 -6.74 -0.13 9.35
CA LYS A 185 -6.79 0.99 10.30
C LYS A 185 -5.41 1.70 10.41
N ASP A 186 -5.27 2.92 9.91
CA ASP A 186 -4.15 3.83 10.22
C ASP A 186 -4.62 5.30 10.41
N GLU A 187 -5.88 5.51 10.82
CA GLU A 187 -6.34 6.79 11.35
C GLU A 187 -7.08 6.55 12.67
N GLY A 188 -6.56 7.16 13.73
CA GLY A 188 -6.94 6.99 15.13
C GLY A 188 -5.73 7.16 16.02
#